data_AF-A0A537C6T4-F1
#
_entry.id   AF-A0A537C6T4-F1
#
_cell.length_a   1.000
_cell.length_b   1.000
_cell.length_c   1.000
_cell.angle_alpha   90.00
_cell.angle_beta   90.00
_cell.angle_gamma   90.00
#
_symmetry.space_group_name_H-M   'P 1'
#
loop_
_entity.id
_entity.type
_entity.pdbx_description
1 polymer ?
#
loop_
_entity_poly.entity_id
_entity_poly.type
_entity_poly.pdbx_seq_one_letter_code
_entity_poly.pdbx_strand_id
1 'polypeptide(L)'
;MNQVIAILIAADQFHVAIETSKGFEVASFPNTGDGVERFSEYSAPIVKREATRYKFCMVSPDGDSYGEIGHELMANGHGPASLSPAAYRAYLAKNPNERSSAITAAKACLDAFPFLRKLEF
;
A
#
# COMPACT_ATOMS: atom_id res chain seq x y z
N MET A 1 13.20 4.70 11.32
CA MET A 1 12.06 5.28 10.58
C MET A 1 11.42 4.15 9.81
N ASN A 2 10.10 4.02 9.85
CA ASN A 2 9.43 2.96 9.09
C ASN A 2 9.27 3.39 7.62
N GLN A 3 9.29 2.40 6.73
CA GLN A 3 8.90 2.56 5.33
C GLN A 3 7.48 2.04 5.12
N VAL A 4 6.83 2.48 4.05
CA VAL A 4 5.46 2.08 3.74
C VAL A 4 5.41 1.14 2.54
N ILE A 5 4.57 0.11 2.65
CA ILE A 5 4.03 -0.62 1.50
C ILE A 5 2.61 -0.15 1.31
N ALA A 6 2.36 0.61 0.24
CA ALA A 6 1.04 1.09 -0.10
C ALA A 6 0.41 0.20 -1.16
N ILE A 7 -0.85 -0.15 -0.96
CA ILE A 7 -1.61 -1.06 -1.81
C ILE A 7 -2.86 -0.33 -2.29
N LEU A 8 -2.93 -0.09 -3.59
CA LEU A 8 -4.10 0.42 -4.27
C LEU A 8 -4.88 -0.77 -4.85
N ILE A 9 -6.03 -1.07 -4.27
CA ILE A 9 -6.90 -2.17 -4.69
C ILE A 9 -7.80 -1.67 -5.81
N ALA A 10 -7.77 -2.36 -6.94
CA ALA A 10 -8.72 -2.23 -8.04
C ALA A 10 -9.50 -3.55 -8.19
N ALA A 11 -10.50 -3.59 -9.08
CA ALA A 11 -11.41 -4.73 -9.22
C ALA A 11 -10.67 -6.09 -9.39
N ASP A 12 -9.83 -6.22 -10.42
CA ASP A 12 -9.17 -7.49 -10.78
C ASP A 12 -7.69 -7.54 -10.38
N GLN A 13 -7.16 -6.46 -9.84
CA GLN A 13 -5.73 -6.33 -9.52
C GLN A 13 -5.50 -5.42 -8.32
N PHE A 14 -4.37 -5.58 -7.67
CA PHE A 14 -3.86 -4.59 -6.72
C PHE A 14 -2.50 -4.08 -7.20
N HIS A 15 -2.30 -2.78 -7.02
CA HIS A 15 -1.07 -2.09 -7.36
C HIS A 15 -0.32 -1.77 -6.08
N VAL A 16 0.97 -2.08 -6.04
CA VAL A 16 1.81 -1.88 -4.86
C VAL A 16 2.86 -0.82 -5.13
N ALA A 17 3.09 0.04 -4.14
CA ALA A 17 4.26 0.90 -4.06
C ALA A 17 5.02 0.58 -2.77
N ILE A 18 6.20 0.01 -2.92
CA ILE A 18 7.12 -0.30 -1.82
C ILE A 18 8.10 0.86 -1.69
N GLU A 19 8.06 1.55 -0.56
CA GLU A 19 9.01 2.61 -0.29
C GLU A 19 10.42 2.03 -0.09
N THR A 20 11.40 2.69 -0.70
CA THR A 20 12.83 2.38 -0.61
C THR A 20 13.61 3.67 -0.37
N SER A 21 14.89 3.54 -0.04
CA SER A 21 15.84 4.65 0.07
C SER A 21 16.02 5.46 -1.23
N LYS A 22 15.62 4.92 -2.38
CA LYS A 22 15.73 5.57 -3.70
C LYS A 22 14.42 6.10 -4.26
N GLY A 23 13.30 5.93 -3.54
CA GLY A 23 11.96 6.25 -4.02
C GLY A 23 11.01 5.06 -3.87
N PHE A 24 10.10 4.86 -4.82
CA PHE A 24 9.15 3.75 -4.78
C PHE A 24 9.46 2.71 -5.85
N GLU A 25 9.53 1.45 -5.45
CA GLU A 25 9.42 0.33 -6.38
C GLU A 25 7.95 -0.04 -6.53
N VAL A 26 7.49 -0.14 -7.78
CA VAL A 26 6.07 -0.33 -8.10
C VAL A 26 5.85 -1.59 -8.90
N ALA A 27 4.80 -2.33 -8.55
CA ALA A 27 4.36 -3.52 -9.27
C ALA A 27 2.84 -3.67 -9.17
N SER A 28 2.28 -4.52 -10.03
CA SER A 28 0.84 -4.82 -10.04
C SER A 28 0.66 -6.32 -10.11
N PHE A 29 -0.33 -6.82 -9.39
CA PHE A 29 -0.61 -8.24 -9.27
C PHE A 29 -2.12 -8.49 -9.40
N PRO A 30 -2.54 -9.66 -9.90
CA PRO A 30 -3.95 -10.06 -9.86
C PRO A 30 -4.48 -10.04 -8.42
N ASN A 31 -5.74 -9.66 -8.22
CA ASN A 31 -6.38 -9.70 -6.90
C ASN A 31 -6.88 -11.12 -6.58
N THR A 32 -5.95 -12.07 -6.54
CA THR A 32 -6.15 -13.51 -6.31
C THR A 32 -5.09 -14.04 -5.34
N GLY A 33 -5.29 -15.25 -4.79
CA GLY A 33 -4.28 -15.93 -3.97
C GLY A 33 -2.91 -16.03 -4.66
N ASP A 34 -2.88 -16.46 -5.93
CA ASP A 34 -1.64 -16.50 -6.73
C ASP A 34 -0.99 -15.11 -6.88
N GLY A 35 -1.79 -14.05 -6.99
CA GLY A 35 -1.29 -12.68 -7.05
C GLY A 35 -0.65 -12.22 -5.75
N VAL A 36 -1.21 -12.64 -4.61
CA VAL A 36 -0.65 -12.41 -3.28
C VAL A 36 0.68 -13.16 -3.10
N GLU A 37 0.77 -14.41 -3.56
CA GLU A 37 2.03 -15.17 -3.54
C GLU A 37 3.13 -14.49 -4.38
N ARG A 38 2.80 -14.09 -5.61
CA ARG A 38 3.72 -13.33 -6.48
C ARG A 38 4.16 -12.01 -5.87
N PHE A 39 3.27 -11.32 -5.17
CA PHE A 39 3.62 -10.11 -4.44
C PHE A 39 4.59 -10.40 -3.29
N SER A 40 4.39 -11.48 -2.54
CA SER A 40 5.30 -11.91 -1.49
C SER A 40 6.71 -12.18 -2.04
N GLU A 41 6.80 -12.94 -3.14
CA GLU A 41 8.08 -13.23 -3.82
C GLU A 41 8.76 -11.95 -4.34
N TYR A 42 7.99 -11.04 -4.92
CA TYR A 42 8.49 -9.77 -5.42
C TYR A 42 9.00 -8.85 -4.29
N SER A 43 8.27 -8.76 -3.18
CA SER A 43 8.57 -7.83 -2.09
C SER A 43 9.68 -8.32 -1.17
N ALA A 44 9.83 -9.63 -0.97
CA ALA A 44 10.83 -10.23 -0.08
C ALA A 44 12.27 -9.73 -0.30
N PRO A 45 12.84 -9.71 -1.52
CA PRO A 45 14.19 -9.20 -1.74
C PRO A 45 14.30 -7.69 -1.51
N ILE A 46 13.25 -6.92 -1.77
CA ILE A 46 13.21 -5.46 -1.56
C ILE A 46 13.24 -5.16 -0.07
N VAL A 47 12.34 -5.79 0.70
CA VAL A 47 12.26 -5.63 2.16
C VAL A 47 13.57 -6.04 2.84
N LYS A 48 14.16 -7.16 2.41
CA LYS A 48 15.45 -7.63 2.93
C LYS A 48 16.58 -6.64 2.67
N ARG A 49 16.58 -5.99 1.51
CA ARG A 49 17.64 -5.05 1.10
C ARG A 49 17.57 -3.73 1.88
N GLU A 50 16.38 -3.19 2.13
CA GLU A 50 16.24 -1.90 2.84
C GLU A 50 16.48 -2.02 4.35
N ALA A 51 16.50 -3.24 4.90
CA ALA A 51 16.80 -3.53 6.31
C ALA A 51 15.99 -2.69 7.31
N THR A 52 14.73 -2.38 6.97
CA THR A 52 13.83 -1.57 7.78
C THR A 52 12.51 -2.29 8.06
N ARG A 53 11.75 -1.76 9.01
CA ARG A 53 10.38 -2.20 9.27
C ARG A 53 9.44 -1.52 8.30
N TYR A 54 8.52 -2.31 7.75
CA TYR A 54 7.45 -1.83 6.90
C TYR A 54 6.12 -1.80 7.63
N LYS A 55 5.33 -0.76 7.36
CA LYS A 55 3.91 -0.69 7.70
C LYS A 55 3.10 -0.72 6.41
N PHE A 56 1.97 -1.43 6.43
CA PHE A 56 1.08 -1.51 5.28
C PHE A 56 0.02 -0.42 5.34
N CYS A 57 -0.30 0.14 4.18
CA CYS A 57 -1.48 0.98 4.01
C CYS A 57 -2.24 0.57 2.76
N MET A 58 -3.56 0.47 2.87
CA MET A 58 -4.45 0.06 1.79
C MET A 58 -5.39 1.20 1.40
N VAL A 59 -5.70 1.26 0.11
CA VAL A 59 -6.65 2.17 -0.49
C VAL A 59 -7.50 1.38 -1.47
N SER A 60 -8.83 1.39 -1.30
CA SER A 60 -9.76 0.79 -2.25
C SER A 60 -10.71 1.88 -2.76
N PRO A 61 -10.44 2.53 -3.91
CA PRO A 61 -11.19 3.70 -4.36
C PRO A 61 -12.65 3.40 -4.69
N ASP A 62 -12.92 2.16 -5.11
CA ASP A 62 -14.20 1.70 -5.65
C ASP A 62 -15.11 1.05 -4.60
N GLY A 63 -14.63 0.78 -3.36
CA GLY A 63 -15.49 0.29 -2.27
C GLY A 63 -14.78 -0.57 -1.22
N ASP A 64 -15.55 -1.08 -0.25
CA ASP A 64 -15.06 -1.73 0.98
C ASP A 64 -14.45 -3.13 0.80
N SER A 65 -14.23 -3.59 -0.43
CA SER A 65 -13.53 -4.86 -0.64
C SER A 65 -12.04 -4.67 -0.39
N TYR A 66 -11.54 -5.38 0.62
CA TYR A 66 -10.11 -5.50 0.93
C TYR A 66 -9.34 -6.36 -0.07
N GLY A 67 -10.05 -7.06 -0.97
CA GLY A 67 -9.46 -8.04 -1.87
C GLY A 67 -8.78 -9.19 -1.13
N GLU A 68 -8.19 -10.11 -1.90
CA GLU A 68 -7.44 -11.24 -1.34
C GLU A 68 -6.20 -10.75 -0.57
N ILE A 69 -5.53 -9.71 -1.08
CA ILE A 69 -4.36 -9.13 -0.42
C ILE A 69 -4.68 -8.57 0.96
N GLY A 70 -5.81 -7.87 1.12
CA GLY A 70 -6.17 -7.31 2.42
C GLY A 70 -6.60 -8.39 3.42
N HIS A 71 -7.26 -9.46 2.96
CA HIS A 71 -7.52 -10.62 3.81
C HIS A 71 -6.23 -11.29 4.29
N GLU A 72 -5.27 -11.52 3.39
CA GLU A 72 -3.97 -12.12 3.74
C GLU A 72 -3.21 -11.27 4.77
N LEU A 73 -3.18 -9.94 4.57
CA LEU A 73 -2.50 -9.05 5.51
C LEU A 73 -3.11 -9.06 6.90
N MET A 74 -4.44 -9.14 6.99
CA MET A 74 -5.15 -9.25 8.26
C MET A 74 -4.90 -10.62 8.91
N ALA A 75 -4.94 -11.71 8.14
CA ALA A 75 -4.70 -13.06 8.63
C ALA A 75 -3.28 -13.24 9.21
N ASN A 76 -2.28 -12.62 8.60
CA ASN A 76 -0.89 -12.62 9.07
C ASN A 76 -0.61 -11.58 10.17
N GLY A 77 -1.63 -10.87 10.66
CA GLY A 77 -1.49 -9.91 11.78
C GLY A 77 -0.74 -8.63 11.42
N HIS A 78 -0.63 -8.27 10.13
CA HIS A 78 0.05 -7.03 9.72
C HIS A 78 -0.76 -5.76 10.05
N GLY A 79 -2.09 -5.88 10.18
CA GLY A 79 -2.97 -4.76 10.56
C GLY A 79 -2.79 -3.51 9.69
N PRO A 80 -3.02 -3.59 8.36
CA PRO A 80 -2.84 -2.45 7.46
C PRO A 80 -3.71 -1.26 7.88
N ALA A 81 -3.13 -0.04 7.81
CA ALA A 81 -3.93 1.17 7.84
C ALA A 81 -4.83 1.21 6.60
N SER A 82 -6.11 1.54 6.75
CA SER A 82 -7.05 1.61 5.62
C SER A 82 -7.47 3.05 5.39
N LEU A 83 -7.10 3.61 4.23
CA LEU A 83 -7.54 4.94 3.82
C LEU A 83 -8.91 4.82 3.15
N SER A 84 -9.90 5.54 3.70
CA SER A 84 -11.26 5.49 3.14
C SER A 84 -11.29 6.03 1.69
N PRO A 85 -12.22 5.53 0.85
CA PRO A 85 -12.38 6.04 -0.52
C PRO A 85 -12.62 7.55 -0.56
N ALA A 86 -13.36 8.09 0.42
CA ALA A 86 -13.63 9.51 0.54
C ALA A 86 -12.36 10.32 0.84
N ALA A 87 -11.50 9.84 1.75
CA ALA A 87 -10.24 10.50 2.07
C ALA A 87 -9.27 10.46 0.88
N TYR A 88 -9.20 9.34 0.15
CA TYR A 88 -8.38 9.24 -1.05
C TYR A 88 -8.86 10.18 -2.17
N ARG A 89 -10.18 10.27 -2.41
CA ARG A 89 -10.75 11.24 -3.35
C ARG A 89 -10.46 12.69 -2.93
N ALA A 90 -10.56 13.00 -1.64
CA ALA A 90 -10.21 14.32 -1.13
C ALA A 90 -8.73 14.66 -1.32
N TYR A 91 -7.83 13.67 -1.17
CA TYR A 91 -6.41 13.84 -1.47
C TYR A 91 -6.18 14.17 -2.94
N LEU A 92 -6.79 13.41 -3.86
CA LEU A 92 -6.70 13.66 -5.31
C LEU A 92 -7.23 15.05 -5.69
N ALA A 93 -8.35 15.48 -5.10
CA ALA A 93 -8.93 16.80 -5.35
C ALA A 93 -8.00 17.95 -4.93
N LYS A 94 -7.23 17.77 -3.85
CA LYS A 94 -6.21 18.74 -3.40
C LYS A 94 -4.93 18.71 -4.25
N ASN A 95 -4.70 17.62 -4.97
CA ASN A 95 -3.48 17.38 -5.76
C ASN A 95 -3.85 17.12 -7.23
N PRO A 96 -4.36 18.12 -7.97
CA PRO A 96 -4.95 17.92 -9.31
C PRO A 96 -3.97 17.42 -10.38
N ASN A 97 -2.67 17.51 -10.13
CA ASN A 97 -1.62 16.99 -11.03
C ASN A 97 -1.33 15.49 -10.80
N GLU A 98 -1.84 14.91 -9.71
CA GLU A 98 -1.67 13.48 -9.42
C GLU A 98 -2.78 12.65 -10.06
N ARG A 99 -2.40 11.48 -10.58
CA ARG A 99 -3.33 10.48 -11.12
C ARG A 99 -3.43 9.31 -10.15
N SER A 100 -4.56 8.61 -10.14
CA SER A 100 -4.71 7.41 -9.32
C SER A 100 -3.63 6.39 -9.69
N SER A 101 -2.78 6.05 -8.72
CA SER A 101 -1.63 5.17 -8.87
C SER A 101 -1.19 4.66 -7.50
N ALA A 102 -0.41 3.58 -7.46
CA ALA A 102 0.13 3.08 -6.19
C ALA A 102 1.02 4.10 -5.46
N ILE A 103 1.75 4.94 -6.20
CA ILE A 103 2.57 6.01 -5.62
C ILE A 103 1.67 7.08 -4.98
N THR A 104 0.62 7.49 -5.67
CA THR A 104 -0.36 8.44 -5.13
C THR A 104 -1.09 7.86 -3.91
N ALA A 105 -1.40 6.57 -3.92
CA ALA A 105 -1.90 5.87 -2.74
C ALA A 105 -0.89 5.93 -1.57
N ALA A 106 0.39 5.71 -1.82
CA ALA A 106 1.43 5.83 -0.80
C ALA A 106 1.51 7.24 -0.19
N LYS A 107 1.49 8.26 -1.05
CA LYS A 107 1.51 9.66 -0.59
C LYS A 107 0.26 10.02 0.20
N ALA A 108 -0.92 9.61 -0.27
CA ALA A 108 -2.18 9.83 0.43
C ALA A 108 -2.21 9.13 1.80
N CYS A 109 -1.72 7.89 1.87
CA CYS A 109 -1.55 7.16 3.12
C CYS A 109 -0.62 7.88 4.11
N LEU A 110 0.52 8.39 3.62
CA LEU A 110 1.48 9.11 4.45
C LEU A 110 0.94 10.46 4.96
N ASP A 111 0.13 11.14 4.13
CA ASP A 111 -0.57 12.38 4.50
C ASP A 111 -1.63 12.11 5.59
N ALA A 112 -2.42 11.06 5.42
CA ALA A 112 -3.51 10.71 6.34
C ALA A 112 -3.02 10.06 7.65
N PHE A 113 -1.92 9.29 7.60
CA PHE A 113 -1.44 8.47 8.70
C PHE A 113 0.02 8.77 9.05
N PRO A 114 0.32 9.90 9.72
CA PRO A 114 1.69 10.27 10.11
C PRO A 114 2.39 9.21 10.99
N PHE A 115 1.62 8.37 11.70
CA PHE A 115 2.17 7.28 12.50
C PHE A 115 2.87 6.21 11.67
N LEU A 116 2.56 6.07 10.37
CA LEU A 116 3.24 5.13 9.48
C LEU A 116 4.76 5.37 9.40
N ARG A 117 5.22 6.58 9.69
CA ARG A 117 6.65 6.93 9.74
C ARG A 117 7.31 6.72 11.10
N LYS A 118 6.51 6.68 12.17
CA LYS A 118 7.01 6.63 13.55
C LYS A 118 7.50 5.23 13.90
N LEU A 119 8.68 5.13 14.48
CA LEU A 119 9.10 3.92 15.20
C LEU A 119 8.27 3.87 16.48
N GLU A 120 7.41 2.86 16.61
CA GLU A 120 6.80 2.54 17.90
C GLU A 120 7.89 1.85 18.74
N PHE A 121 8.16 2.41 19.92
CA PHE A 121 9.20 2.00 20.87
C PHE A 121 8.66 0.97 21.85
#